data_AF-A0A8S2R1V9-F1
#
_entry.id   AF-A0A8S2R1V9-F1
#
_cell.length_a   1.000
_cell.length_b   1.000
_cell.length_c   1.000
_cell.angle_alpha   90.00
_cell.angle_beta   90.00
_cell.angle_gamma   90.00
#
_symmetry.space_group_name_H-M   'P 1'
#
loop_
_entity.id
_entity.type
_entity.pdbx_description
1 polymer ?
#
loop_
_entity_poly.entity_id
_entity_poly.type
_entity_poly.pdbx_seq_one_letter_code
_entity_poly.pdbx_strand_id
1 'polypeptide(L)'
;MMNRFGDIDASFKRLTPVYGFRSAKYAPIDNALEPIVSQIDALPHYIKTAKKYCHFPSEHGLTRDESAAIYIYTMEWGDTALYRVLNQALRSENRQALKIWFPYLRLFDEALHKLPTVKEVLWRGISLDI
;
A
#
# COMPACT_ATOMS: atom_id res chain seq x y z
N MET A 1 15.75 8.62 -14.11
CA MET A 1 15.26 9.85 -13.47
C MET A 1 13.90 9.52 -12.88
N MET A 2 13.80 9.34 -11.55
CA MET A 2 12.59 8.90 -10.86
C MET A 2 11.55 10.01 -10.84
N ASN A 3 10.43 9.84 -11.55
CA ASN A 3 9.27 10.71 -11.42
C ASN A 3 8.23 10.05 -10.50
N ARG A 4 8.08 10.62 -9.30
CA ARG A 4 7.00 10.32 -8.33
C ARG A 4 5.58 10.46 -8.93
N PHE A 5 5.46 11.19 -10.03
CA PHE A 5 4.18 11.54 -10.66
C PHE A 5 3.82 10.69 -11.88
N GLY A 6 4.62 9.67 -12.23
CA GLY A 6 4.49 8.91 -13.47
C GLY A 6 3.47 7.76 -13.47
N ASP A 7 3.02 7.27 -12.30
CA ASP A 7 2.13 6.09 -12.23
C ASP A 7 0.66 6.46 -12.39
N ILE A 8 0.32 7.08 -13.52
CA ILE A 8 -1.04 7.45 -13.86
C ILE A 8 -1.40 6.77 -15.17
N ASP A 9 -2.16 5.68 -15.04
CA ASP A 9 -2.93 5.15 -16.16
C ASP A 9 -4.09 6.12 -16.40
N ALA A 10 -4.04 6.82 -17.54
CA ALA A 10 -5.08 7.75 -17.97
C ALA A 10 -6.39 7.04 -18.37
N SER A 11 -6.41 5.70 -18.39
CA SER A 11 -7.63 4.96 -18.65
C SER A 11 -8.57 5.03 -17.44
N PHE A 12 -9.62 5.84 -17.55
CA PHE A 12 -10.68 5.96 -16.53
C PHE A 12 -11.62 4.74 -16.49
N LYS A 13 -11.08 3.53 -16.68
CA LYS A 13 -11.85 2.29 -16.63
C LYS A 13 -12.39 2.08 -15.21
N ARG A 14 -13.72 2.04 -15.10
CA ARG A 14 -14.40 1.79 -13.83
C ARG A 14 -14.35 0.31 -13.51
N LEU A 15 -13.45 -0.06 -12.61
CA LEU A 15 -13.40 -1.41 -12.07
C LEU A 15 -14.26 -1.53 -10.81
N THR A 16 -14.82 -2.71 -10.56
CA THR A 16 -15.57 -2.97 -9.33
C THR A 16 -14.64 -2.84 -8.11
N PRO A 17 -15.16 -2.33 -6.97
CA PRO A 17 -14.41 -2.30 -5.73
C PRO A 17 -13.96 -3.70 -5.30
N VAL A 18 -12.81 -3.77 -4.63
CA VAL A 18 -12.21 -5.02 -4.17
C VAL A 18 -12.61 -5.23 -2.72
N TYR A 19 -13.50 -6.18 -2.44
CA TYR A 19 -13.95 -6.48 -1.07
C TYR A 19 -13.33 -7.75 -0.47
N GLY A 20 -12.71 -8.61 -1.29
CA GLY A 20 -12.24 -9.93 -0.85
C GLY A 20 -11.16 -9.91 0.24
N PHE A 21 -10.43 -8.80 0.39
CA PHE A 21 -9.44 -8.67 1.46
C PHE A 21 -10.08 -8.61 2.85
N ARG A 22 -11.36 -8.23 2.97
CA ARG A 22 -12.06 -8.13 4.27
C ARG A 22 -12.22 -9.48 4.96
N SER A 23 -12.29 -10.57 4.18
CA SER A 23 -12.31 -11.95 4.71
C SER A 23 -10.92 -12.50 5.00
N ALA A 24 -9.85 -11.80 4.63
CA ALA A 24 -8.50 -12.26 4.93
C ALA A 24 -8.20 -12.14 6.43
N LYS A 25 -7.38 -13.06 6.94
CA LYS A 25 -6.95 -13.04 8.33
C LYS A 25 -5.99 -11.87 8.54
N TYR A 26 -6.19 -11.12 9.62
CA TYR A 26 -5.22 -10.12 10.08
C TYR A 26 -3.88 -10.81 10.39
N ALA A 27 -2.78 -10.21 9.94
CA ALA A 27 -1.44 -10.74 10.13
C ALA A 27 -0.42 -9.60 10.33
N PRO A 28 0.68 -9.85 11.08
CA PRO A 28 1.83 -8.94 11.15
C PRO A 28 2.41 -8.67 9.76
N ILE A 29 3.09 -7.53 9.59
CA ILE A 29 3.51 -7.06 8.27
C ILE A 29 4.44 -8.03 7.52
N ASP A 30 5.29 -8.80 8.22
CA ASP A 30 6.17 -9.77 7.55
C ASP A 30 5.35 -10.90 6.91
N ASN A 31 4.36 -11.43 7.63
CA ASN A 31 3.47 -12.48 7.14
C ASN A 31 2.50 -11.93 6.09
N ALA A 32 2.06 -10.68 6.25
CA ALA A 32 1.14 -10.04 5.32
C ALA A 32 1.77 -9.78 3.94
N LEU A 33 3.08 -9.54 3.90
CA LEU A 33 3.86 -9.32 2.68
C LEU A 33 4.62 -10.56 2.19
N GLU A 34 4.62 -11.66 2.95
CA GLU A 34 5.27 -12.92 2.57
C GLU A 34 4.91 -13.37 1.14
N PRO A 35 3.63 -13.36 0.70
CA PRO A 35 3.26 -13.85 -0.63
C PRO A 35 3.86 -13.06 -1.80
N ILE A 36 4.35 -11.83 -1.54
CA ILE A 36 4.87 -10.92 -2.56
C ILE A 36 6.35 -10.59 -2.37
N VAL A 37 7.00 -11.18 -1.36
CA VAL A 37 8.40 -10.86 -1.01
C VAL A 37 9.38 -11.14 -2.14
N SER A 38 9.09 -12.11 -3.01
CA SER A 38 9.89 -12.48 -4.17
C SER A 38 9.63 -11.60 -5.40
N GLN A 39 8.57 -10.79 -5.40
CA GLN A 39 8.18 -9.93 -6.53
C GLN A 39 8.70 -8.50 -6.39
N ILE A 40 9.18 -8.12 -5.20
CA ILE A 40 9.62 -6.77 -4.89
C ILE A 40 11.06 -6.80 -4.39
N ASP A 41 11.93 -6.10 -5.12
CA ASP A 41 13.34 -6.05 -4.79
C ASP A 41 13.56 -5.44 -3.40
N ALA A 42 14.42 -6.11 -2.63
CA ALA A 42 14.80 -5.71 -1.29
C ALA A 42 13.63 -5.49 -0.30
N LEU A 43 12.43 -6.05 -0.56
CA LEU A 43 11.27 -5.90 0.34
C LEU A 43 11.58 -6.22 1.81
N PRO A 44 12.31 -7.31 2.16
CA PRO A 44 12.64 -7.60 3.56
C PRO A 44 13.47 -6.50 4.24
N HIS A 45 14.33 -5.81 3.49
CA HIS A 45 15.10 -4.68 4.02
C HIS A 45 14.19 -3.48 4.32
N TYR A 46 13.25 -3.20 3.42
CA TYR A 46 12.30 -2.10 3.59
C TYR A 46 11.24 -2.38 4.67
N ILE A 47 10.83 -3.64 4.88
CA ILE A 47 10.00 -4.04 6.02
C ILE A 47 10.71 -3.74 7.34
N LYS A 48 11.99 -4.14 7.47
CA LYS A 48 12.80 -3.84 8.66
C LYS A 48 12.95 -2.34 8.88
N THR A 49 13.17 -1.60 7.81
CA THR A 49 13.32 -0.13 7.83
C THR A 49 12.02 0.54 8.28
N ALA A 50 10.88 0.13 7.71
CA ALA A 50 9.57 0.63 8.09
C ALA A 50 9.26 0.36 9.57
N LYS A 51 9.51 -0.86 10.07
CA LYS A 51 9.33 -1.17 11.50
C LYS A 51 10.24 -0.36 12.43
N LYS A 52 11.42 0.04 11.95
CA LYS A 52 12.39 0.81 12.72
C LYS A 52 12.00 2.29 12.81
N TYR A 53 11.51 2.86 11.71
CA TYR A 53 11.28 4.30 11.58
C TYR A 53 9.82 4.72 11.56
N CYS A 54 8.88 3.77 11.58
CA CYS A 54 7.47 4.11 11.72
C CYS A 54 7.21 4.84 13.03
N HIS A 55 6.25 5.75 13.02
CA HIS A 55 5.82 6.44 14.23
C HIS A 55 5.16 5.43 15.19
N PHE A 56 5.86 5.12 16.28
CA PHE A 56 5.36 4.30 17.38
C PHE A 56 5.99 4.76 18.72
N PRO A 57 5.23 4.89 19.82
CA PRO A 57 3.78 4.66 19.92
C PRO A 57 2.99 5.64 19.06
N SER A 58 1.93 5.16 18.43
CA SER A 58 1.08 5.98 17.58
C SER A 58 0.07 6.75 18.43
N GLU A 59 -0.11 8.04 18.15
CA GLU A 59 -1.15 8.89 18.74
C GLU A 59 -2.58 8.36 18.51
N HIS A 60 -2.79 7.59 17.43
CA HIS A 60 -4.08 7.03 17.04
C HIS A 60 -4.25 5.54 17.35
N GLY A 61 -3.44 4.98 18.27
CA GLY A 61 -3.58 3.58 18.70
C GLY A 61 -3.22 2.53 17.63
N LEU A 62 -2.43 2.90 16.62
CA LEU A 62 -1.83 1.94 15.69
C LEU A 62 -0.84 1.03 16.44
N THR A 63 -0.90 -0.25 16.12
CA THR A 63 0.17 -1.19 16.45
C THR A 63 1.42 -0.86 15.63
N ARG A 64 2.58 -1.40 16.04
CA ARG A 64 3.82 -1.22 15.28
C ARG A 64 3.72 -1.72 13.84
N ASP A 65 3.02 -2.84 13.60
CA ASP A 65 2.85 -3.40 12.26
C ASP A 65 1.91 -2.55 11.39
N GLU A 66 0.86 -1.97 11.96
CA GLU A 66 -0.04 -1.04 11.27
C GLU A 66 0.68 0.27 10.91
N SER A 67 1.43 0.86 11.85
CA SER A 67 2.27 2.03 11.57
C SER A 67 3.31 1.73 10.48
N ALA A 68 3.95 0.55 10.54
CA ALA A 68 4.90 0.12 9.53
C ALA A 68 4.24 -0.09 8.16
N ALA A 69 3.00 -0.61 8.12
CA ALA A 69 2.26 -0.85 6.88
C ALA A 69 1.94 0.45 6.15
N ILE A 70 1.58 1.51 6.88
CA ILE A 70 1.42 2.87 6.34
C ILE A 70 2.76 3.43 5.89
N TYR A 71 3.80 3.32 6.75
CA TYR A 71 5.12 3.87 6.46
C TYR A 71 5.69 3.29 5.16
N ILE A 72 5.71 1.97 5.01
CA ILE A 72 6.27 1.30 3.83
C ILE A 72 5.51 1.64 2.54
N TYR A 73 4.19 1.89 2.61
CA TYR A 73 3.40 2.35 1.45
C TYR A 73 3.85 3.72 0.93
N THR A 74 4.46 4.55 1.78
CA THR A 74 4.92 5.89 1.41
C THR A 74 6.41 5.96 1.07
N MET A 75 7.14 4.88 1.30
CA MET A 75 8.57 4.80 1.00
C MET A 75 8.79 4.67 -0.51
N GLU A 76 9.77 5.42 -1.02
CA GLU A 76 10.23 5.31 -2.41
C GLU A 76 11.51 4.49 -2.45
N TRP A 77 11.50 3.42 -3.24
CA TRP A 77 12.73 2.73 -3.63
C TRP A 77 12.58 2.08 -5.01
N GLY A 78 13.24 2.61 -6.02
CA GLY A 78 13.21 1.97 -7.33
C GLY A 78 11.82 1.91 -7.98
N ASP A 79 11.76 1.21 -9.11
CA ASP A 79 10.51 0.96 -9.84
C ASP A 79 9.66 -0.14 -9.20
N THR A 80 10.27 -0.95 -8.32
CA THR A 80 9.59 -2.03 -7.59
C THR A 80 9.12 -1.63 -6.20
N ALA A 81 9.15 -0.34 -5.85
CA ALA A 81 8.60 0.15 -4.58
C ALA A 81 7.17 -0.39 -4.33
N LEU A 82 6.88 -0.79 -3.10
CA LEU A 82 5.64 -1.50 -2.75
C LEU A 82 4.37 -0.82 -3.29
N TYR A 83 4.27 0.50 -3.15
CA TYR A 83 3.09 1.24 -3.57
C TYR A 83 2.91 1.24 -5.09
N ARG A 84 4.00 1.22 -5.87
CA ARG A 84 3.95 1.20 -7.33
C ARG A 84 3.36 -0.12 -7.79
N VAL A 85 3.93 -1.22 -7.31
CA VAL A 85 3.50 -2.58 -7.65
C VAL A 85 2.06 -2.82 -7.17
N LEU A 86 1.71 -2.39 -5.95
CA LEU A 86 0.34 -2.52 -5.44
C LEU A 86 -0.65 -1.70 -6.27
N ASN A 87 -0.36 -0.42 -6.54
CA ASN A 87 -1.27 0.44 -7.29
C ASN A 87 -1.45 -0.05 -8.74
N GLN A 88 -0.41 -0.64 -9.35
CA GLN A 88 -0.53 -1.32 -10.63
C GLN A 88 -1.45 -2.55 -10.54
N ALA A 89 -1.27 -3.40 -9.52
CA ALA A 89 -2.13 -4.56 -9.31
C ALA A 89 -3.60 -4.17 -9.08
N LEU A 90 -3.85 -3.08 -8.33
CA LEU A 90 -5.22 -2.57 -8.08
C LEU A 90 -5.92 -2.08 -9.35
N ARG A 91 -5.16 -1.52 -10.30
CA ARG A 91 -5.64 -1.06 -11.62
C ARG A 91 -5.76 -2.18 -12.66
N SER A 92 -5.16 -3.34 -12.42
CA SER A 92 -5.25 -4.48 -13.33
C SER A 92 -6.66 -5.06 -13.39
N GLU A 93 -7.15 -5.35 -14.60
CA GLU A 93 -8.42 -6.07 -14.81
C GLU A 93 -8.37 -7.51 -14.24
N ASN A 94 -7.17 -8.08 -14.06
CA ASN A 94 -6.99 -9.40 -13.49
C ASN A 94 -7.20 -9.39 -11.96
N ARG A 95 -8.45 -9.53 -11.52
CA ARG A 95 -8.81 -9.57 -10.10
C ARG A 95 -8.28 -10.77 -9.33
N GLN A 96 -7.95 -11.87 -10.01
CA GLN A 96 -7.36 -13.03 -9.34
C GLN A 96 -5.93 -12.73 -8.87
N ALA A 97 -5.17 -11.93 -9.63
CA ALA A 97 -3.83 -11.51 -9.26
C ALA A 97 -3.79 -10.66 -7.97
N LEU A 98 -4.92 -10.05 -7.57
CA LEU A 98 -5.00 -9.28 -6.32
C LEU A 98 -5.08 -10.14 -5.06
N LYS A 99 -5.43 -11.43 -5.16
CA LYS A 99 -5.61 -12.29 -3.97
C LYS A 99 -4.35 -12.40 -3.11
N ILE A 100 -3.17 -12.37 -3.74
CA ILE A 100 -1.88 -12.41 -3.02
C ILE A 100 -1.66 -11.18 -2.13
N TRP A 101 -2.34 -10.07 -2.42
CA TRP A 101 -2.26 -8.81 -1.68
C TRP A 101 -3.26 -8.74 -0.52
N PHE A 102 -4.21 -9.66 -0.43
CA PHE A 102 -5.29 -9.56 0.56
C PHE A 102 -4.81 -9.52 2.02
N PRO A 103 -3.77 -10.27 2.43
CA PRO A 103 -3.23 -10.15 3.79
C PRO A 103 -2.70 -8.74 4.08
N TYR A 104 -1.93 -8.15 3.16
CA TYR A 104 -1.44 -6.77 3.29
C TYR A 104 -2.58 -5.74 3.27
N LEU A 105 -3.53 -5.86 2.33
CA LEU A 105 -4.68 -4.97 2.24
C LEU A 105 -5.54 -5.03 3.51
N ARG A 106 -5.69 -6.20 4.14
CA ARG A 106 -6.39 -6.33 5.43
C ARG A 106 -5.69 -5.56 6.54
N LEU A 107 -4.37 -5.70 6.66
CA LEU A 107 -3.57 -4.96 7.65
C LEU A 107 -3.61 -3.45 7.39
N PHE A 108 -3.46 -3.04 6.13
CA PHE A 108 -3.43 -1.64 5.72
C PHE A 108 -4.79 -0.95 5.91
N ASP A 109 -5.89 -1.61 5.55
CA ASP A 109 -7.25 -1.10 5.78
C ASP A 109 -7.56 -0.92 7.27
N GLU A 110 -7.17 -1.89 8.11
CA GLU A 110 -7.32 -1.78 9.57
C GLU A 110 -6.51 -0.61 10.14
N ALA A 111 -5.28 -0.40 9.66
CA ALA A 111 -4.46 0.74 10.05
C ALA A 111 -5.13 2.07 9.67
N LEU A 112 -5.62 2.19 8.43
CA LEU A 112 -6.31 3.40 7.97
C LEU A 112 -7.63 3.66 8.73
N HIS A 113 -8.34 2.62 9.13
CA HIS A 113 -9.60 2.75 9.88
C HIS A 113 -9.42 3.40 11.26
N LYS A 114 -8.23 3.30 11.86
CA LYS A 114 -7.89 3.92 13.15
C LYS A 114 -7.52 5.39 13.05
N LEU A 115 -7.18 5.87 11.86
CA LEU A 115 -6.78 7.26 11.64
C LEU A 115 -8.00 8.20 11.64
N PRO A 116 -7.83 9.47 12.07
CA PRO A 116 -8.90 10.44 12.02
C PRO A 116 -9.30 10.75 10.57
N THR A 117 -10.61 10.91 10.35
CA THR A 117 -11.11 11.47 9.08
C THR A 117 -10.91 12.98 9.07
N VAL A 118 -10.18 13.47 8.07
CA VAL A 118 -9.93 14.92 7.87
C VAL A 118 -10.76 15.41 6.68
N LYS A 119 -11.45 16.54 6.84
CA LYS A 119 -12.25 17.19 5.78
C LYS A 119 -11.59 18.49 5.37
N GLU A 120 -10.67 18.41 4.41
CA GLU A 120 -9.88 19.55 3.94
C GLU A 120 -9.72 19.51 2.41
N VAL A 121 -9.38 20.65 1.81
CA VAL A 121 -9.06 20.73 0.39
C VAL A 121 -7.65 20.18 0.17
N LEU A 122 -7.55 19.11 -0.62
CA LEU A 122 -6.28 18.49 -0.99
C LEU A 122 -5.99 18.69 -2.47
N TRP A 123 -4.71 18.73 -2.81
CA TRP A 123 -4.23 18.87 -4.19
C TRP A 123 -3.48 17.61 -4.63
N ARG A 124 -3.76 17.11 -5.83
CA ARG A 124 -3.02 16.01 -6.45
C ARG A 124 -2.54 16.43 -7.83
N GLY A 125 -1.24 16.66 -7.97
CA GLY A 125 -0.61 16.89 -9.27
C GLY A 125 -0.59 15.60 -10.10
N ILE A 126 -1.01 15.70 -11.35
CA ILE A 126 -1.01 14.59 -12.31
C ILE A 126 -0.31 15.05 -13.59
N SER A 127 0.62 14.25 -14.11
CA SER A 127 1.23 14.49 -15.42
C SER A 127 0.35 13.84 -16.48
N LEU A 128 -0.73 14.51 -16.84
CA LEU A 128 -1.66 14.06 -17.88
C LEU A 128 -1.58 15.06 -19.04
N ASP A 129 -1.34 14.55 -20.25
CA ASP A 129 -1.66 15.32 -21.46
C ASP A 129 -3.19 15.37 -21.57
N ILE A 130 -3.77 16.58 -21.46
CA ILE A 130 -5.21 16.86 -21.54
C ILE A 130 -5.58 17.22 -22.97
#